data_AF-A0AA41QHZ9-F1
#
_entry.id   AF-A0AA41QHZ9-F1
#
_cell.length_a   1.000
_cell.length_b   1.000
_cell.length_c   1.000
_cell.angle_alpha   90.00
_cell.angle_beta   90.00
_cell.angle_gamma   90.00
#
_symmetry.space_group_name_H-M   'P 1'
#
loop_
_entity.id
_entity.type
_entity.pdbx_description
1 polymer ?
#
loop_
_entity_poly.entity_id
_entity_poly.type
_entity_poly.pdbx_seq_one_letter_code
_entity_poly.pdbx_strand_id
1 'polypeptide(L)'
;MTVALLCQRQLFGNVYYGLQPDYFWSMPPSSGVLLAPVVPTTRIAPGATKPGDIDLLIIPYEGQSIVLDRIMAIEIKIVRATYAKQDRSPNEFGYSQAAGLSKLGFPYVALIHLVISDASPREAWRLTSVVEILDSFGRVKRLPDIEADPMPVNLIHRSYGRLLSNTQDSTLGLAAVYVGAWDRFGDELRPSSHLWIPSCRQALRHSPILDLQFLNRVGDYFEANTKRFLNTPRHDPPR
;
A
#
# COMPACT_ATOMS: atom_id res chain seq x y z
N MET A 1 1.93 -12.29 -0.37
CA MET A 1 1.29 -11.21 -1.17
C MET A 1 1.76 -9.84 -0.75
N THR A 2 1.79 -9.49 0.54
CA THR A 2 2.44 -8.25 1.04
C THR A 2 3.86 -8.09 0.49
N VAL A 3 4.66 -9.17 0.50
CA VAL A 3 6.01 -9.18 -0.10
C VAL A 3 6.00 -8.80 -1.59
N ALA A 4 4.98 -9.17 -2.37
CA ALA A 4 4.91 -8.81 -3.78
C ALA A 4 4.74 -7.29 -4.00
N LEU A 5 3.99 -6.61 -3.12
CA LEU A 5 3.93 -5.15 -3.09
C LEU A 5 5.30 -4.55 -2.73
N LEU A 6 5.94 -5.08 -1.69
CA LEU A 6 7.22 -4.56 -1.19
C LEU A 6 8.37 -4.76 -2.19
N CYS A 7 8.38 -5.87 -2.94
CA CYS A 7 9.40 -6.16 -3.95
C CYS A 7 9.27 -5.27 -5.20
N GLN A 8 8.09 -4.68 -5.46
CA GLN A 8 7.90 -3.71 -6.53
C GLN A 8 8.07 -2.29 -6.00
N ARG A 9 9.32 -1.84 -5.83
CA ARG A 9 9.65 -0.56 -5.17
C ARG A 9 8.92 0.66 -5.77
N GLN A 10 8.73 0.71 -7.09
CA GLN A 10 7.97 1.80 -7.74
C GLN A 10 6.48 1.76 -7.37
N LEU A 11 5.88 0.56 -7.36
CA LEU A 11 4.47 0.38 -6.96
C LEU A 11 4.27 0.76 -5.50
N PHE A 12 5.13 0.25 -4.62
CA PHE A 12 5.13 0.64 -3.22
C PHE A 12 5.32 2.16 -3.06
N GLY A 13 6.24 2.77 -3.79
CA GLY A 13 6.46 4.22 -3.79
C GLY A 13 5.21 5.01 -4.16
N ASN A 14 4.47 4.59 -5.19
CA ASN A 14 3.20 5.21 -5.58
C ASN A 14 2.12 5.07 -4.50
N VAL A 15 2.06 3.91 -3.83
CA VAL A 15 1.13 3.67 -2.71
C VAL A 15 1.49 4.55 -1.52
N TYR A 16 2.75 4.56 -1.11
CA TYR A 16 3.21 5.36 0.02
C TYR A 16 3.03 6.87 -0.23
N TYR A 17 3.33 7.31 -1.45
CA TYR A 17 3.01 8.67 -1.92
C TYR A 17 1.52 8.98 -1.77
N GLY A 18 0.63 8.09 -2.23
CA GLY A 18 -0.81 8.28 -2.12
C GLY A 18 -1.34 8.29 -0.68
N LEU A 19 -0.67 7.58 0.24
CA LEU A 19 -1.08 7.47 1.64
C LEU A 19 -0.51 8.58 2.54
N GLN A 20 0.69 9.09 2.28
CA GLN A 20 1.33 10.13 3.09
C GLN A 20 2.04 11.18 2.21
N PRO A 21 1.30 11.86 1.30
CA PRO A 21 1.89 12.75 0.29
C PRO A 21 2.61 13.95 0.89
N ASP A 22 2.12 14.48 2.02
CA ASP A 22 2.71 15.62 2.72
C ASP A 22 4.13 15.32 3.20
N TYR A 23 4.34 14.12 3.75
CA TYR A 23 5.65 13.70 4.18
C TYR A 23 6.52 13.26 3.00
N PHE A 24 5.96 12.48 2.05
CA PHE A 24 6.71 11.98 0.89
C PHE A 24 7.44 13.07 0.09
N TRP A 25 6.85 14.26 -0.05
CA TRP A 25 7.45 15.39 -0.74
C TRP A 25 8.40 16.24 0.11
N SER A 26 8.32 16.13 1.44
CA SER A 26 9.18 16.86 2.38
C SER A 26 10.36 16.04 2.89
N MET A 27 10.42 14.76 2.54
CA MET A 27 11.53 13.85 2.86
C MET A 27 12.89 14.43 2.39
N PRO A 28 13.86 14.66 3.29
CA PRO A 28 15.16 15.22 2.94
C PRO A 28 16.05 14.23 2.19
N PRO A 29 17.21 14.65 1.64
CA PRO A 29 18.24 13.72 1.20
C PRO A 29 18.61 12.71 2.29
N SER A 30 18.99 11.49 1.90
CA SER A 30 19.31 10.40 2.85
C SER A 30 18.15 9.99 3.78
N SER A 31 16.92 10.06 3.27
CA SER A 31 15.72 9.58 3.95
C SER A 31 15.10 8.39 3.22
N GLY A 32 14.18 7.72 3.90
CA GLY A 32 13.44 6.60 3.34
C GLY A 32 12.43 6.05 4.34
N VAL A 33 12.00 4.83 4.09
CA VAL A 33 11.12 4.09 5.00
C VAL A 33 11.67 2.70 5.27
N LEU A 34 11.50 2.26 6.51
CA LEU A 34 11.78 0.91 6.99
C LEU A 34 10.45 0.16 7.02
N LEU A 35 10.41 -1.00 6.36
CA LEU A 35 9.18 -1.77 6.15
C LEU A 35 9.28 -3.11 6.88
N ALA A 36 8.38 -3.36 7.82
CA ALA A 36 8.28 -4.63 8.51
C ALA A 36 6.91 -5.29 8.23
N PRO A 37 6.87 -6.38 7.46
CA PRO A 37 5.63 -7.15 7.30
C PRO A 37 5.40 -8.06 8.51
N VAL A 38 4.12 -8.32 8.82
CA VAL A 38 3.67 -9.26 9.86
C VAL A 38 4.33 -8.98 11.22
N VAL A 39 3.98 -7.82 11.79
CA VAL A 39 4.47 -7.36 13.09
C VAL A 39 3.46 -7.78 14.16
N PRO A 40 3.84 -8.61 15.14
CA PRO A 40 2.90 -9.01 16.18
C PRO A 40 2.52 -7.81 17.05
N THR A 41 1.23 -7.49 17.10
CA THR A 41 0.73 -6.31 17.84
C THR A 41 1.09 -6.37 19.31
N THR A 42 1.10 -7.57 19.90
CA THR A 42 1.46 -7.80 21.31
C THR A 42 2.91 -7.45 21.64
N ARG A 43 3.80 -7.35 20.64
CA ARG A 43 5.20 -6.92 20.83
C ARG A 43 5.33 -5.40 20.95
N ILE A 44 4.35 -4.64 20.47
CA ILE A 44 4.30 -3.17 20.58
C ILE A 44 3.33 -2.75 21.69
N ALA A 45 2.18 -3.39 21.77
CA ALA A 45 1.16 -3.14 22.79
C ALA A 45 0.88 -4.41 23.60
N PRO A 46 1.70 -4.71 24.64
CA PRO A 46 1.45 -5.84 25.52
C PRO A 46 0.05 -5.78 26.13
N GLY A 47 -0.70 -6.88 26.04
CA GLY A 47 -2.08 -6.97 26.53
C GLY A 47 -3.16 -6.60 25.51
N ALA A 48 -2.80 -6.10 24.32
CA ALA A 48 -3.75 -5.93 23.23
C ALA A 48 -4.23 -7.30 22.73
N THR A 49 -5.54 -7.52 22.74
CA THR A 49 -6.18 -8.73 22.19
C THR A 49 -6.78 -8.51 20.81
N LYS A 50 -7.02 -7.24 20.45
CA LYS A 50 -7.42 -6.76 19.12
C LYS A 50 -6.76 -5.41 18.86
N PRO A 51 -6.36 -5.09 17.62
CA PRO A 51 -6.40 -5.92 16.41
C PRO A 51 -5.43 -7.12 16.50
N GLY A 52 -5.48 -7.99 15.49
CA GLY A 52 -4.48 -9.06 15.31
C GLY A 52 -3.10 -8.49 14.96
N ASP A 53 -2.26 -9.26 14.29
CA ASP A 53 -0.94 -8.78 13.85
C ASP A 53 -1.08 -7.65 12.83
N ILE A 54 -0.12 -6.72 12.82
CA ILE A 54 -0.03 -5.63 11.85
C ILE A 54 0.51 -6.20 10.55
N ASP A 55 -0.24 -6.12 9.46
CA ASP A 55 0.19 -6.68 8.17
C ASP A 55 1.45 -5.99 7.63
N LEU A 56 1.55 -4.66 7.78
CA LEU A 56 2.72 -3.89 7.43
C LEU A 56 2.90 -2.68 8.35
N LEU A 57 4.06 -2.59 8.99
CA LEU A 57 4.52 -1.40 9.72
C LEU A 57 5.53 -0.62 8.85
N ILE A 58 5.28 0.68 8.70
CA ILE A 58 6.17 1.63 8.02
C ILE A 58 6.74 2.59 9.07
N ILE A 59 8.07 2.62 9.18
CA ILE A 59 8.80 3.57 10.02
C ILE A 59 9.67 4.45 9.13
N PRO A 60 9.35 5.73 8.95
CA PRO A 60 10.20 6.63 8.19
C PRO A 60 11.50 6.94 8.92
N TYR A 61 12.54 7.29 8.17
CA TYR A 61 13.83 7.73 8.73
C TYR A 61 14.39 8.91 7.95
N GLU A 62 15.17 9.72 8.67
CA GLU A 62 15.95 10.84 8.15
C GLU A 62 17.38 10.72 8.67
N GLY A 63 18.34 10.46 7.76
CA GLY A 63 19.70 10.14 8.14
C GLY A 63 19.78 8.86 8.98
N GLN A 64 20.17 9.00 10.25
CA GLN A 64 20.32 7.88 11.20
C GLN A 64 19.18 7.81 12.23
N SER A 65 18.16 8.68 12.09
CA SER A 65 17.07 8.80 13.07
C SER A 65 15.76 8.31 12.46
N ILE A 66 15.00 7.55 13.24
CA ILE A 66 13.61 7.20 12.89
C ILE A 66 12.66 8.35 13.23
N VAL A 67 11.60 8.50 12.45
CA VAL A 67 10.61 9.57 12.58
C VAL A 67 9.30 9.00 13.13
N LEU A 68 9.21 8.93 14.46
CA LEU A 68 8.14 8.21 15.15
C LEU A 68 6.75 8.84 14.99
N ASP A 69 6.65 10.15 14.81
CA ASP A 69 5.37 10.84 14.62
C ASP A 69 4.77 10.64 13.21
N ARG A 70 5.54 9.99 12.30
CA ARG A 70 5.15 9.68 10.93
C ARG A 70 4.95 8.19 10.66
N ILE A 71 5.05 7.33 11.68
CA ILE A 71 4.84 5.89 11.50
C ILE A 71 3.42 5.60 10.99
N MET A 72 3.32 4.55 10.18
CA MET A 72 2.06 4.09 9.64
C MET A 72 1.91 2.59 9.87
N ALA A 73 0.78 2.21 10.45
CA ALA A 73 0.36 0.80 10.50
C ALA A 73 -0.66 0.55 9.39
N ILE A 74 -0.48 -0.56 8.67
CA ILE A 74 -1.29 -0.88 7.51
C ILE A 74 -1.92 -2.26 7.70
N GLU A 75 -3.25 -2.30 7.53
CA GLU A 75 -4.01 -3.52 7.31
C GLU A 75 -4.08 -3.82 5.81
N ILE A 76 -3.90 -5.08 5.43
CA ILE A 76 -3.85 -5.53 4.04
C ILE A 76 -4.90 -6.63 3.81
N LYS A 77 -5.89 -6.32 2.98
CA LYS A 77 -6.85 -7.33 2.50
C LYS A 77 -6.51 -7.78 1.08
N ILE A 78 -6.33 -9.07 0.90
CA ILE A 78 -6.16 -9.65 -0.44
C ILE A 78 -7.54 -9.81 -1.09
N VAL A 79 -7.75 -9.11 -2.20
CA VAL A 79 -8.96 -9.21 -3.03
C VAL A 79 -8.66 -10.11 -4.22
N ARG A 80 -9.26 -11.30 -4.18
CA ARG A 80 -9.15 -12.32 -5.22
C ARG A 80 -10.33 -12.20 -6.17
N ALA A 81 -10.08 -11.71 -7.38
CA ALA A 81 -11.08 -11.62 -8.44
C ALA A 81 -10.91 -12.74 -9.46
N THR A 82 -11.99 -13.13 -10.12
CA THR A 82 -11.91 -13.86 -11.40
C THR A 82 -12.60 -13.05 -12.47
N TYR A 83 -12.23 -13.23 -13.74
CA TYR A 83 -12.86 -12.54 -14.86
C TYR A 83 -14.38 -12.79 -14.85
N ALA A 84 -14.78 -14.04 -14.61
CA ALA A 84 -16.19 -14.44 -14.52
C ALA A 84 -16.94 -13.86 -13.30
N LYS A 85 -16.24 -13.46 -12.23
CA LYS A 85 -16.85 -12.97 -10.97
C LYS A 85 -16.24 -11.64 -10.51
N GLN A 86 -15.84 -10.80 -11.45
CA GLN A 86 -15.20 -9.53 -11.16
C GLN A 86 -16.10 -8.57 -10.36
N ASP A 87 -17.43 -8.74 -10.43
CA ASP A 87 -18.42 -7.92 -9.71
C ASP A 87 -18.65 -8.33 -8.25
N ARG A 88 -18.02 -9.40 -7.75
CA ARG A 88 -18.21 -9.79 -6.34
C ARG A 88 -17.44 -8.88 -5.38
N SER A 89 -18.11 -8.47 -4.31
CA SER A 89 -17.48 -7.76 -3.20
C SER A 89 -16.82 -8.74 -2.24
N PRO A 90 -15.72 -8.35 -1.55
CA PRO A 90 -15.21 -9.14 -0.45
C PRO A 90 -16.25 -9.19 0.70
N ASN A 91 -16.28 -10.30 1.43
CA ASN A 91 -17.18 -10.45 2.60
C ASN A 91 -16.79 -9.50 3.75
N GLU A 92 -15.51 -9.17 3.85
CA GLU A 92 -14.96 -8.28 4.86
C GLU A 92 -13.94 -7.34 4.22
N PHE A 93 -13.96 -6.08 4.62
CA PHE A 93 -13.09 -5.03 4.08
C PHE A 93 -11.81 -4.81 4.90
N GLY A 94 -11.79 -5.17 6.20
CA GLY A 94 -10.65 -4.93 7.09
C GLY A 94 -10.76 -3.70 8.00
N TYR A 95 -11.86 -2.94 7.93
CA TYR A 95 -12.05 -1.73 8.75
C TYR A 95 -11.93 -1.97 10.26
N SER A 96 -12.44 -3.09 10.77
CA SER A 96 -12.37 -3.38 12.21
C SER A 96 -10.94 -3.56 12.72
N GLN A 97 -10.05 -4.13 11.90
CA GLN A 97 -8.63 -4.28 12.23
C GLN A 97 -7.94 -2.91 12.17
N ALA A 98 -8.15 -2.15 11.09
CA ALA A 98 -7.62 -0.80 10.94
C ALA A 98 -8.06 0.14 12.08
N ALA A 99 -9.34 0.15 12.43
CA ALA A 99 -9.86 0.93 13.55
C ALA A 99 -9.24 0.49 14.90
N GLY A 100 -8.90 -0.79 15.05
CA GLY A 100 -8.14 -1.30 16.18
C GLY A 100 -6.74 -0.68 16.25
N LEU A 101 -6.03 -0.59 15.13
CA LEU A 101 -4.70 0.03 15.05
C LEU A 101 -4.75 1.50 15.43
N SER A 102 -5.77 2.24 14.96
CA SER A 102 -5.94 3.66 15.32
C SER A 102 -6.15 3.83 16.83
N LYS A 103 -6.93 2.94 17.46
CA LYS A 103 -7.18 2.94 18.92
C LYS A 103 -5.95 2.58 19.74
N LEU A 104 -4.99 1.83 19.18
CA LEU A 104 -3.73 1.53 19.86
C LEU A 104 -2.81 2.74 19.97
N GLY A 105 -2.98 3.76 19.11
CA GLY A 105 -2.18 4.99 19.15
C GLY A 105 -1.27 5.19 17.94
N PHE A 106 -1.42 4.40 16.86
CA PHE A 106 -0.70 4.67 15.62
C PHE A 106 -1.10 6.04 15.05
N PRO A 107 -0.14 6.96 14.77
CA PRO A 107 -0.44 8.28 14.23
C PRO A 107 -1.16 8.24 12.88
N TYR A 108 -0.72 7.34 12.00
CA TYR A 108 -1.35 7.08 10.70
C TYR A 108 -1.72 5.61 10.60
N VAL A 109 -2.92 5.35 10.09
CA VAL A 109 -3.37 4.00 9.75
C VAL A 109 -3.87 4.00 8.32
N ALA A 110 -3.61 2.90 7.61
CA ALA A 110 -4.17 2.68 6.28
C ALA A 110 -4.74 1.27 6.12
N LEU A 111 -5.67 1.15 5.18
CA LEU A 111 -6.22 -0.11 4.70
C LEU A 111 -5.93 -0.23 3.20
N ILE A 112 -5.23 -1.31 2.83
CA ILE A 112 -4.88 -1.59 1.43
C ILE A 112 -5.62 -2.84 0.96
N HIS A 113 -6.33 -2.70 -0.15
CA HIS A 113 -6.79 -3.85 -0.94
C HIS A 113 -5.74 -4.23 -1.98
N LEU A 114 -5.05 -5.36 -1.76
CA LEU A 114 -4.18 -5.98 -2.76
C LEU A 114 -5.01 -6.86 -3.69
N VAL A 115 -5.24 -6.36 -4.88
CA VAL A 115 -6.02 -7.00 -5.93
C VAL A 115 -5.13 -7.94 -6.72
N ILE A 116 -5.63 -9.17 -6.88
CA ILE A 116 -5.09 -10.18 -7.80
C ILE A 116 -6.24 -10.81 -8.58
N SER A 117 -5.94 -11.30 -9.77
CA SER A 117 -6.95 -11.96 -10.61
C SER A 117 -6.41 -13.14 -11.40
N ASP A 118 -7.30 -13.90 -12.04
CA ASP A 118 -6.95 -14.64 -13.25
C ASP A 118 -6.72 -13.68 -14.44
N ALA A 119 -6.29 -14.23 -15.57
CA ALA A 119 -6.18 -13.49 -16.82
C ALA A 119 -7.56 -13.32 -17.47
N SER A 120 -7.83 -12.12 -18.01
CA SER A 120 -8.97 -11.94 -18.90
C SER A 120 -8.72 -12.64 -20.24
N PRO A 121 -9.78 -13.13 -20.91
CA PRO A 121 -9.65 -13.73 -22.22
C PRO A 121 -9.36 -12.63 -23.26
N ARG A 122 -8.67 -12.99 -24.36
CA ARG A 122 -8.11 -11.99 -25.30
C ARG A 122 -9.18 -11.15 -25.98
N GLU A 123 -10.37 -11.70 -26.18
CA GLU A 123 -11.54 -10.99 -26.70
C GLU A 123 -12.04 -9.84 -25.80
N ALA A 124 -11.62 -9.80 -24.52
CA ALA A 124 -11.94 -8.71 -23.60
C ALA A 124 -10.95 -7.55 -23.69
N TRP A 125 -9.82 -7.73 -24.40
CA TRP A 125 -8.78 -6.73 -24.51
C TRP A 125 -9.23 -5.60 -25.44
N ARG A 126 -8.71 -4.41 -25.19
CA ARG A 126 -9.14 -3.19 -25.89
C ARG A 126 -7.95 -2.50 -26.54
N LEU A 127 -8.19 -1.97 -27.74
CA LEU A 127 -7.25 -1.05 -28.37
C LEU A 127 -7.09 0.18 -27.48
N THR A 128 -5.87 0.44 -27.06
CA THR A 128 -5.50 1.44 -26.08
C THR A 128 -4.44 2.35 -26.68
N SER A 129 -4.69 3.65 -26.65
CA SER A 129 -3.71 4.63 -27.10
C SER A 129 -2.56 4.73 -26.11
N VAL A 130 -1.35 4.70 -26.66
CA VAL A 130 -0.12 4.80 -25.88
C VAL A 130 0.54 6.13 -26.17
N VAL A 131 1.07 6.74 -25.12
CA VAL A 131 1.84 7.98 -25.22
C VAL A 131 3.15 7.84 -24.47
N GLU A 132 4.19 8.44 -25.02
CA GLU A 132 5.48 8.63 -24.37
C GLU A 132 5.52 10.05 -23.79
N ILE A 133 5.83 10.17 -22.50
CA ILE A 133 6.02 11.48 -21.85
C ILE A 133 7.45 11.94 -22.18
N LEU A 134 7.56 13.08 -22.86
CA LEU A 134 8.85 13.59 -23.35
C LEU A 134 9.57 14.44 -22.31
N ASP A 135 8.85 15.08 -21.41
CA ASP A 135 9.41 15.95 -20.38
C ASP A 135 8.46 16.26 -19.21
N SER A 136 8.97 17.03 -18.24
CA SER A 136 8.26 17.51 -17.06
C SER A 136 7.19 18.56 -17.36
N PHE A 137 7.10 19.11 -18.58
CA PHE A 137 6.05 20.04 -18.98
C PHE A 137 4.80 19.30 -19.50
N GLY A 138 4.83 17.96 -19.52
CA GLY A 138 3.72 17.14 -19.97
C GLY A 138 3.60 17.07 -21.48
N ARG A 139 4.67 17.41 -22.24
CA ARG A 139 4.66 17.15 -23.69
C ARG A 139 4.68 15.65 -23.92
N VAL A 140 3.84 15.20 -24.84
CA VAL A 140 3.69 13.77 -25.15
C VAL A 140 3.85 13.49 -26.63
N LYS A 141 4.41 12.33 -26.94
CA LYS A 141 4.44 11.75 -28.28
C LYS A 141 3.45 10.60 -28.33
N ARG A 142 2.54 10.62 -29.31
CA ARG A 142 1.65 9.49 -29.57
C ARG A 142 2.46 8.32 -30.15
N LEU A 143 2.27 7.14 -29.60
CA LEU A 143 2.80 5.87 -30.09
C LEU A 143 1.67 5.09 -30.79
N PRO A 144 1.98 4.03 -31.55
CA PRO A 144 0.97 3.12 -32.07
C PRO A 144 0.08 2.60 -30.94
N ASP A 145 -1.22 2.51 -31.21
CA ASP A 145 -2.16 1.94 -30.26
C ASP A 145 -1.84 0.44 -30.04
N ILE A 146 -2.07 -0.07 -28.83
CA ILE A 146 -1.80 -1.47 -28.46
C ILE A 146 -3.07 -2.15 -27.98
N GLU A 147 -3.18 -3.47 -28.12
CA GLU A 147 -4.18 -4.24 -27.37
C GLU A 147 -3.72 -4.38 -25.91
N ALA A 148 -4.54 -3.93 -24.97
CA ALA A 148 -4.27 -4.06 -23.54
C ALA A 148 -5.50 -4.59 -22.80
N ASP A 149 -5.25 -5.37 -21.74
CA ASP A 149 -6.27 -5.85 -20.83
C ASP A 149 -6.71 -4.72 -19.86
N PRO A 150 -7.97 -4.26 -19.90
CA PRO A 150 -8.45 -3.24 -18.96
C PRO A 150 -8.83 -3.80 -17.59
N MET A 151 -8.83 -5.13 -17.40
CA MET A 151 -9.28 -5.76 -16.16
C MET A 151 -8.51 -5.27 -14.92
N PRO A 152 -7.17 -5.14 -14.90
CA PRO A 152 -6.44 -4.65 -13.74
C PRO A 152 -6.91 -3.27 -13.26
N VAL A 153 -7.02 -2.29 -14.16
CA VAL A 153 -7.46 -0.94 -13.80
C VAL A 153 -8.92 -0.91 -13.34
N ASN A 154 -9.78 -1.70 -13.99
CA ASN A 154 -11.19 -1.81 -13.59
C ASN A 154 -11.33 -2.39 -12.17
N LEU A 155 -10.53 -3.41 -11.84
CA LEU A 155 -10.54 -4.00 -10.50
C LEU A 155 -9.99 -3.05 -9.44
N ILE A 156 -8.95 -2.27 -9.75
CA ILE A 156 -8.44 -1.22 -8.87
C ILE A 156 -9.55 -0.22 -8.55
N HIS A 157 -10.15 0.40 -9.58
CA HIS A 157 -11.18 1.43 -9.40
C HIS A 157 -12.40 0.90 -8.65
N ARG A 158 -12.81 -0.33 -8.94
CA ARG A 158 -13.94 -0.97 -8.26
C ARG A 158 -13.64 -1.26 -6.80
N SER A 159 -12.49 -1.86 -6.52
CA SER A 159 -12.05 -2.16 -5.16
C SER A 159 -11.95 -0.88 -4.33
N TYR A 160 -11.37 0.16 -4.92
CA TYR A 160 -11.25 1.49 -4.29
C TYR A 160 -12.61 2.18 -4.09
N GLY A 161 -13.49 2.16 -5.08
CA GLY A 161 -14.83 2.73 -4.96
C GLY A 161 -15.63 2.10 -3.81
N ARG A 162 -15.46 0.79 -3.60
CA ARG A 162 -16.07 0.08 -2.46
C ARG A 162 -15.40 0.42 -1.13
N LEU A 163 -14.09 0.63 -1.12
CA LEU A 163 -13.40 1.15 0.07
C LEU A 163 -13.98 2.52 0.46
N LEU A 164 -14.10 3.43 -0.51
CA LEU A 164 -14.66 4.75 -0.28
C LEU A 164 -16.13 4.72 0.17
N SER A 165 -16.96 3.86 -0.42
CA SER A 165 -18.40 3.83 -0.09
C SER A 165 -18.71 3.22 1.27
N ASN A 166 -17.82 2.41 1.84
CA ASN A 166 -18.05 1.66 3.08
C ASN A 166 -17.24 2.19 4.27
N THR A 167 -16.28 3.08 4.05
CA THR A 167 -15.51 3.69 5.12
C THR A 167 -16.35 4.74 5.86
N GLN A 168 -16.35 4.68 7.19
CA GLN A 168 -16.95 5.70 8.05
C GLN A 168 -15.89 6.65 8.62
N ASP A 169 -14.61 6.30 8.49
CA ASP A 169 -13.48 7.03 9.01
C ASP A 169 -12.81 7.80 7.87
N SER A 170 -12.92 9.13 7.90
CA SER A 170 -12.29 10.01 6.91
C SER A 170 -10.78 10.16 7.10
N THR A 171 -10.25 9.79 8.26
CA THR A 171 -8.82 9.87 8.58
C THR A 171 -8.04 8.63 8.15
N LEU A 172 -8.71 7.49 7.98
CA LEU A 172 -8.10 6.26 7.50
C LEU A 172 -7.57 6.40 6.06
N GLY A 173 -6.29 6.12 5.85
CA GLY A 173 -5.72 6.00 4.51
C GLY A 173 -6.28 4.80 3.77
N LEU A 174 -6.56 4.93 2.48
CA LEU A 174 -7.10 3.83 1.68
C LEU A 174 -6.26 3.64 0.42
N ALA A 175 -6.00 2.40 0.02
CA ALA A 175 -5.44 2.14 -1.29
C ALA A 175 -6.02 0.87 -1.92
N ALA A 176 -6.17 0.86 -3.24
CA ALA A 176 -6.37 -0.35 -4.02
C ALA A 176 -5.23 -0.49 -5.04
N VAL A 177 -4.64 -1.67 -5.07
CA VAL A 177 -3.40 -1.92 -5.82
C VAL A 177 -3.50 -3.25 -6.52
N TYR A 178 -3.26 -3.29 -7.84
CA TYR A 178 -3.15 -4.56 -8.57
C TYR A 178 -1.70 -5.03 -8.55
N VAL A 179 -1.46 -6.23 -8.03
CA VAL A 179 -0.08 -6.76 -7.88
C VAL A 179 0.29 -7.84 -8.88
N GLY A 180 -0.70 -8.45 -9.52
CA GLY A 180 -0.45 -9.49 -10.53
C GLY A 180 -1.63 -10.41 -10.75
N ALA A 181 -1.39 -11.40 -11.62
CA ALA A 181 -2.35 -12.43 -11.95
C ALA A 181 -1.87 -13.79 -11.45
N TRP A 182 -2.76 -14.69 -11.02
CA TRP A 182 -2.40 -16.09 -10.85
C TRP A 182 -2.51 -16.83 -12.19
N ASP A 183 -1.76 -17.91 -12.34
CA ASP A 183 -1.95 -18.80 -13.48
C ASP A 183 -3.25 -19.60 -13.41
N ARG A 184 -3.60 -20.28 -14.50
CA ARG A 184 -4.88 -20.99 -14.68
C ARG A 184 -5.11 -22.13 -13.67
N PHE A 185 -4.05 -22.52 -12.94
CA PHE A 185 -4.07 -23.56 -11.92
C PHE A 185 -4.14 -22.98 -10.50
N GLY A 186 -3.91 -21.66 -10.35
CA GLY A 186 -4.06 -20.95 -9.09
C GLY A 186 -2.85 -21.06 -8.15
N ASP A 187 -1.77 -21.68 -8.62
CA ASP A 187 -0.64 -22.09 -7.77
C ASP A 187 0.46 -21.03 -7.71
N GLU A 188 0.65 -20.23 -8.76
CA GLU A 188 1.70 -19.19 -8.81
C GLU A 188 1.15 -17.80 -9.14
N LEU A 189 1.50 -16.82 -8.30
CA LEU A 189 1.33 -15.39 -8.63
C LEU A 189 2.41 -14.98 -9.63
N ARG A 190 1.98 -14.53 -10.80
CA ARG A 190 2.80 -13.81 -11.77
C ARG A 190 2.68 -12.31 -11.49
N PRO A 191 3.76 -11.64 -11.06
CA PRO A 191 3.76 -10.18 -10.94
C PRO A 191 3.31 -9.55 -12.25
N SER A 192 2.56 -8.45 -12.17
CA SER A 192 2.19 -7.73 -13.39
C SER A 192 3.46 -7.25 -14.10
N SER A 193 3.53 -7.47 -15.42
CA SER A 193 4.59 -6.91 -16.28
C SER A 193 4.49 -5.40 -16.43
N HIS A 194 3.37 -4.81 -16.01
CA HIS A 194 3.09 -3.38 -16.10
C HIS A 194 2.84 -2.80 -14.71
N LEU A 195 3.32 -1.58 -14.51
CA LEU A 195 3.03 -0.81 -13.32
C LEU A 195 1.63 -0.19 -13.46
N TRP A 196 0.65 -0.73 -12.74
CA TRP A 196 -0.67 -0.13 -12.64
C TRP A 196 -0.69 0.94 -11.56
N ILE A 197 -1.16 2.14 -11.91
CA ILE A 197 -1.26 3.25 -10.98
C ILE A 197 -2.32 2.89 -9.91
N PRO A 198 -1.95 2.88 -8.61
CA PRO A 198 -2.91 2.59 -7.55
C PRO A 198 -3.91 3.73 -7.39
N SER A 199 -5.10 3.42 -6.87
CA SER A 199 -6.04 4.44 -6.39
C SER A 199 -5.88 4.60 -4.89
N CYS A 200 -5.70 5.83 -4.41
CA CYS A 200 -5.37 6.11 -3.02
C CYS A 200 -6.18 7.28 -2.44
N ARG A 201 -6.46 7.19 -1.14
CA ARG A 201 -6.85 8.31 -0.26
C ARG A 201 -5.77 8.48 0.80
N GLN A 202 -5.31 9.70 0.98
CA GLN A 202 -4.35 10.07 2.02
C GLN A 202 -4.83 9.62 3.42
N ALA A 203 -3.91 9.09 4.21
CA ALA A 203 -4.09 8.93 5.65
C ALA A 203 -3.91 10.28 6.34
N LEU A 204 -4.88 10.64 7.19
CA LEU A 204 -4.76 11.79 8.07
C LEU A 204 -4.29 11.32 9.45
N ARG A 205 -3.66 12.22 10.18
CA ARG A 205 -3.24 11.93 11.54
C ARG A 205 -4.48 11.73 12.43
N HIS A 206 -4.58 10.60 13.13
CA HIS A 206 -5.77 10.26 13.94
C HIS A 206 -5.92 11.12 15.19
N SER A 207 -4.82 11.51 15.84
CA SER A 207 -4.84 12.34 17.05
C SER A 207 -3.80 13.46 16.97
N PRO A 208 -4.14 14.70 17.36
CA PRO A 208 -3.15 15.77 17.50
C PRO A 208 -2.20 15.52 18.68
N ILE A 209 -2.64 14.76 19.67
CA ILE A 209 -1.84 14.40 20.86
C ILE A 209 -1.22 13.03 20.62
N LEU A 210 0.11 12.98 20.59
CA LEU A 210 0.86 11.74 20.45
C LEU A 210 0.97 11.03 21.80
N ASP A 211 0.64 9.74 21.82
CA ASP A 211 1.00 8.87 22.95
C ASP A 211 2.49 8.52 22.82
N LEU A 212 3.33 9.30 23.50
CA LEU A 212 4.78 9.11 23.49
C LEU A 212 5.20 7.74 24.04
N GLN A 213 4.45 7.16 24.99
CA GLN A 213 4.76 5.84 25.51
C GLN A 213 4.48 4.76 24.47
N PHE A 214 3.39 4.89 23.71
CA PHE A 214 3.13 4.03 22.56
C PHE A 214 4.22 4.15 21.49
N LEU A 215 4.59 5.38 21.10
CA LEU A 215 5.63 5.60 20.09
C LEU A 215 7.00 5.05 20.52
N ASN A 216 7.37 5.20 21.80
CA ASN A 216 8.59 4.61 22.33
C ASN A 216 8.59 3.09 22.22
N ARG A 217 7.46 2.42 22.48
CA ARG A 217 7.34 0.96 22.30
C ARG A 217 7.51 0.53 20.83
N VAL A 218 7.12 1.37 19.87
CA VAL A 218 7.42 1.13 18.45
C VAL A 218 8.92 1.27 18.19
N GLY A 219 9.58 2.27 18.78
CA GLY A 219 11.03 2.44 18.75
C GLY A 219 11.77 1.24 19.35
N ASP A 220 11.40 0.80 20.55
CA ASP A 220 11.96 -0.37 21.23
C ASP A 220 11.80 -1.64 20.38
N TYR A 221 10.62 -1.80 19.75
CA TYR A 221 10.39 -2.90 18.82
C TYR A 221 11.35 -2.84 17.63
N PHE A 222 11.54 -1.67 17.03
CA PHE A 222 12.50 -1.48 15.93
C PHE A 222 13.92 -1.85 16.35
N GLU A 223 14.41 -1.33 17.48
CA GLU A 223 15.77 -1.59 17.97
C GLU A 223 16.01 -3.09 18.23
N ALA A 224 15.04 -3.77 18.84
CA ALA A 224 15.11 -5.20 19.09
C ALA A 224 15.00 -6.07 17.82
N ASN A 225 14.51 -5.53 16.70
CA ASN A 225 14.18 -6.28 15.50
C ASN A 225 14.72 -5.67 14.19
N THR A 226 15.79 -4.87 14.23
CA THR A 226 16.33 -4.14 13.08
C THR A 226 16.48 -5.00 11.81
N LYS A 227 16.90 -6.26 11.95
CA LYS A 227 17.06 -7.22 10.84
C LYS A 227 15.76 -7.62 10.14
N ARG A 228 14.60 -7.36 10.73
CA ARG A 228 13.27 -7.66 10.15
C ARG A 228 12.77 -6.56 9.22
N PHE A 229 13.43 -5.41 9.20
CA PHE A 229 13.01 -4.26 8.40
C PHE A 229 13.71 -4.26 7.05
N LEU A 230 12.92 -4.12 5.98
CA LEU A 230 13.40 -3.83 4.65
C LEU A 230 13.60 -2.32 4.50
N ASN A 231 14.82 -1.88 4.23
CA ASN A 231 15.11 -0.49 3.94
C ASN A 231 14.71 -0.14 2.50
N THR A 232 13.85 0.87 2.36
CA THR A 232 13.42 1.44 1.08
C THR A 232 13.73 2.95 1.05
N PRO A 233 14.92 3.33 0.54
CA PRO A 233 15.29 4.74 0.42
C PRO A 233 14.33 5.53 -0.48
N ARG A 234 14.10 6.81 -0.18
CA ARG A 234 13.31 7.71 -1.04
C ARG A 234 14.10 8.15 -2.28
N HIS A 235 15.38 8.42 -2.07
CA HIS A 235 16.31 8.85 -3.10
C HIS A 235 17.24 7.71 -3.46
N ASP A 236 17.67 7.68 -4.71
CA ASP A 236 18.76 6.80 -5.09
C ASP A 236 20.03 7.24 -4.36
N PRO A 237 20.88 6.29 -3.94
CA PRO A 237 22.17 6.64 -3.37
C PRO A 237 22.95 7.49 -4.40
N PRO A 238 23.73 8.50 -3.95
CA PRO A 238 24.58 9.25 -4.84
C PRO A 238 25.48 8.28 -5.62
N ARG A 239 25.52 8.45 -6.95
CA ARG A 239 26.35 7.66 -7.87
C ARG A 239 27.83 8.00 -7.71
#